data_AF-A0A7W5Q9P7-F1
#
_entry.id   AF-A0A7W5Q9P7-F1
#
_cell.length_a   1.000
_cell.length_b   1.000
_cell.length_c   1.000
_cell.angle_alpha   90.00
_cell.angle_beta   90.00
_cell.angle_gamma   90.00
#
_symmetry.space_group_name_H-M   'P 1'
#
loop_
_entity.id
_entity.type
_entity.pdbx_description
1 polymer ?
#
loop_
_entity_poly.entity_id
_entity_poly.type
_entity_poly.pdbx_seq_one_letter_code
_entity_poly.pdbx_strand_id
1 'polypeptide(L)' 'MSDPSHLKAWGVRLMKTKGRRRAIVAVARKIAVVLHRMWINGTEFRFGSEASV' A
#
# COMPACT_ATOMS: atom_id res chain seq x y z
N MET A 1 -5.32 11.71 15.56
CA MET A 1 -4.46 10.56 15.22
C MET A 1 -5.10 9.87 14.03
N SER A 2 -4.55 10.02 12.83
CA SER A 2 -5.18 9.55 11.58
C SER A 2 -5.30 8.02 11.56
N ASP A 3 -6.43 7.50 11.08
CA ASP A 3 -6.64 6.06 10.94
C ASP A 3 -5.54 5.41 10.09
N PRO A 4 -5.04 4.23 10.48
CA PRO A 4 -4.01 3.55 9.73
C PRO A 4 -4.52 3.19 8.33
N SER A 5 -3.77 3.57 7.29
CA SER A 5 -4.12 3.25 5.90
C SER A 5 -4.34 1.74 5.72
N HIS A 6 -5.24 1.36 4.80
CA HIS A 6 -5.54 -0.05 4.50
C HIS A 6 -4.27 -0.88 4.21
N LEU A 7 -3.26 -0.27 3.59
CA LEU A 7 -1.96 -0.91 3.32
C LEU A 7 -1.19 -1.20 4.61
N LYS A 8 -1.17 -0.25 5.56
CA LYS A 8 -0.53 -0.42 6.87
C LYS A 8 -1.22 -1.51 7.67
N ALA A 9 -2.56 -1.51 7.73
CA ALA A 9 -3.33 -2.54 8.41
C ALA A 9 -3.09 -3.94 7.81
N TRP A 10 -3.05 -4.03 6.47
CA TRP A 10 -2.72 -5.27 5.76
C TRP A 10 -1.30 -5.75 6.06
N GLY A 11 -0.29 -4.87 6.02
CA GLY A 11 1.09 -5.21 6.35
C GLY A 11 1.24 -5.74 7.78
N VAL A 12 0.54 -5.13 8.75
CA VAL A 12 0.53 -5.60 10.15
C VAL A 12 -0.10 -6.98 10.29
N ARG A 13 -1.23 -7.25 9.62
CA ARG A 13 -1.82 -8.59 9.58
C ARG A 13 -0.88 -9.62 8.95
N LEU A 14 -0.13 -9.21 7.93
CA LEU A 14 0.81 -10.08 7.23
C LEU A 14 2.02 -10.42 8.10
N MET A 15 2.48 -9.49 8.94
CA MET A 15 3.54 -9.78 9.93
C MET A 15 3.14 -10.89 10.90
N LYS A 16 1.88 -10.88 11.37
CA LYS A 16 1.35 -11.91 12.29
C LYS A 16 1.23 -13.30 11.66
N THR A 17 0.96 -13.38 10.35
CA THR A 17 0.66 -14.65 9.68
C THR A 17 1.84 -15.26 8.93
N LYS A 18 2.72 -14.45 8.33
CA LYS A 18 3.82 -14.91 7.47
C LYS A 18 5.20 -14.55 8.00
N GLY A 19 5.27 -13.80 9.10
CA GLY A 19 6.52 -13.31 9.68
C GLY A 19 7.02 -12.02 9.02
N ARG A 20 7.85 -11.30 9.78
CA ARG A 20 8.28 -9.92 9.47
C ARG A 20 8.95 -9.77 8.09
N ARG A 21 9.90 -10.65 7.75
CA ARG A 21 10.69 -10.54 6.50
C ARG A 21 9.81 -10.66 5.25
N ARG A 22 8.90 -11.64 5.25
CA ARG A 22 7.94 -11.84 4.14
C ARG A 22 6.93 -10.72 4.05
N ALA A 23 6.47 -10.21 5.20
CA ALA A 23 5.53 -9.10 5.24
C ALA A 23 6.10 -7.81 4.66
N ILE A 24 7.34 -7.45 5.03
CA ILE A 24 8.03 -6.26 4.50
C ILE A 24 8.17 -6.35 2.98
N VAL A 25 8.66 -7.49 2.47
CA VAL A 25 8.84 -7.69 1.02
C VAL A 25 7.51 -7.59 0.27
N ALA A 26 6.43 -8.15 0.83
CA ALA A 26 5.11 -8.10 0.20
C ALA A 26 4.52 -6.67 0.17
N VAL A 27 4.70 -5.90 1.25
CA VAL A 27 4.31 -4.49 1.29
C VAL A 27 5.11 -3.67 0.27
N ALA A 28 6.43 -3.85 0.24
CA ALA A 28 7.30 -3.17 -0.72
C ALA A 28 6.93 -3.49 -2.17
N ARG A 29 6.68 -4.77 -2.50
CA ARG A 29 6.20 -5.17 -3.83
C ARG A 29 4.88 -4.49 -4.19
N LYS A 30 3.93 -4.44 -3.26
CA LYS A 30 2.64 -3.79 -3.51
C LYS A 30 2.80 -2.29 -3.79
N ILE A 31 3.69 -1.60 -3.06
CA ILE A 31 4.02 -0.20 -3.30
C ILE A 31 4.68 -0.03 -4.68
N ALA A 32 5.70 -0.83 -4.98
CA ALA A 32 6.43 -0.77 -6.25
C ALA A 32 5.51 -0.97 -7.46
N VAL A 33 4.57 -1.91 -7.40
CA VAL A 33 3.60 -2.14 -8.48
C VAL A 33 2.68 -0.94 -8.70
N VAL A 34 2.20 -0.31 -7.62
CA VAL A 34 1.34 0.89 -7.73
C VAL A 34 2.12 2.04 -8.36
N LEU A 35 3.33 2.31 -7.87
CA LEU A 35 4.20 3.37 -8.40
C LEU A 35 4.57 3.12 -9.86
N HIS A 36 4.92 1.88 -10.20
CA HIS A 36 5.27 1.51 -11.57
C HIS A 36 4.08 1.64 -12.53
N ARG A 37 2.88 1.26 -12.09
CA ARG A 37 1.66 1.45 -12.89
C ARG A 37 1.35 2.93 -13.08
N MET A 38 1.52 3.76 -12.06
CA MET A 38 1.34 5.22 -12.19
C MET A 38 2.35 5.83 -13.15
N TRP A 39 3.61 5.40 -13.07
CA TRP A 39 4.66 5.84 -13.99
C TRP A 39 4.35 5.51 -15.45
N ILE A 40 3.89 4.29 -15.72
CA ILE A 40 3.55 3.87 -17.08
C ILE A 40 2.29 4.57 -17.59
N ASN A 41 1.29 4.75 -16.72
CA ASN A 41 -0.01 5.28 -17.11
C ASN A 41 -0.11 6.81 -17.07
N GLY A 42 0.93 7.50 -16.55
CA GLY A 42 0.92 8.96 -16.37
C GLY A 42 -0.11 9.47 -15.37
N THR A 43 -0.71 8.59 -14.56
CA THR A 43 -1.79 8.94 -13.62
C THR A 43 -1.25 9.42 -12.28
N GLU A 44 -1.82 10.49 -11.76
CA GLU A 44 -1.48 11.01 -10.43
C GLU A 44 -1.90 10.06 -9.30
N PHE A 45 -1.10 10.08 -8.22
CA PHE A 45 -1.42 9.32 -7.01
C PHE A 45 -2.58 9.99 -6.28
N ARG A 46 -3.73 9.30 -6.18
CA ARG A 46 -4.88 9.76 -5.39
C ARG A 46 -4.74 9.28 -3.95
N PHE A 47 -4.45 10.19 -3.03
CA PHE A 47 -4.52 9.92 -1.60
C PHE A 47 -6.00 9.70 -1.24
N GLY A 48 -6.29 8.58 -0.55
CA GLY A 48 -7.66 8.22 -0.17
C GLY A 48 -8.25 9.22 0.82
N SER A 49 -8.83 10.30 0.30
CA SER A 49 -9.71 11.28 0.96
C SER A 49 -10.29 12.30 -0.04
N GLU A 50 -10.15 12.12 -1.36
CA GLU A 50 -10.64 13.11 -2.33
C GLU A 50 -11.12 12.45 -3.63
N ALA A 51 -12.06 11.51 -3.49
CA ALA A 51 -12.84 11.01 -4.62
C ALA A 51 -14.13 10.33 -4.12
N SER A 52 -15.09 11.13 -3.69
CA SER A 52 -16.52 10.83 -3.86
C SER A 52 -17.24 12.17 -3.88
N VAL A 53 -17.36 12.70 -5.10
CA VAL A 53 -18.42 13.63 -5.49
C VAL A 53 -19.77 12.93 -5.43
#